data_AF-X1NR13-F1
#
_entry.id   AF-X1NR13-F1
#
_cell.length_a   1.000
_cell.length_b   1.000
_cell.length_c   1.000
_cell.angle_alpha   90.00
_cell.angle_beta   90.00
_cell.angle_gamma   90.00
#
_symmetry.space_group_name_H-M   'P 1'
#
loop_
_entity.id
_entity.type
_entity.pdbx_description
1 polymer ?
#
loop_
_entity_poly.entity_id
_entity_poly.type
_entity_poly.pdbx_seq_one_letter_code
_entity_poly.pdbx_strand_id
1 'polypeptide(L)'
;MVAKLDELGVHVDWQRVQEITGSSTIGRPHIAQAMMEKDYVASFKEAFDEYLGHGKPAHVEREKMLPAEAVAIIVKAGGLAVLAHPLTVNE
;
A
#
# COMPACT_ATOMS: atom_id res chain seq x y z
N MET A 1 7.24 0.75 -7.02
CA MET A 1 6.62 -0.58 -6.83
C MET A 1 6.39 -1.27 -8.16
N VAL A 2 5.60 -0.70 -9.08
CA VAL A 2 5.39 -1.30 -10.43
C VAL A 2 6.71 -1.53 -11.18
N ALA A 3 7.62 -0.55 -11.20
CA ALA A 3 8.95 -0.76 -11.80
C ALA A 3 9.75 -1.91 -11.15
N LYS A 4 9.67 -2.08 -9.82
CA LYS A 4 10.32 -3.22 -9.14
C LYS A 4 9.67 -4.56 -9.49
N LEU A 5 8.36 -4.58 -9.71
CA LEU A 5 7.66 -5.79 -10.17
C LEU A 5 8.11 -6.14 -11.60
N ASP A 6 8.30 -5.13 -12.45
CA ASP A 6 8.79 -5.30 -13.83
C ASP A 6 10.17 -5.98 -13.87
N GLU A 7 11.10 -5.55 -13.00
CA GLU A 7 12.42 -6.17 -12.82
C GLU A 7 12.35 -7.64 -12.36
N LEU A 8 11.23 -8.05 -11.75
CA LEU A 8 10.97 -9.41 -11.28
C LEU A 8 10.19 -10.26 -12.30
N GLY A 9 9.92 -9.73 -13.51
CA GLY A 9 9.11 -10.38 -14.53
C GLY A 9 7.59 -10.32 -14.28
N VAL A 10 7.15 -9.50 -13.32
CA VAL A 10 5.75 -9.28 -12.99
C VAL A 10 5.29 -7.97 -13.62
N HIS A 11 4.78 -8.05 -14.85
CA HIS A 11 4.43 -6.88 -15.65
C HIS A 11 3.03 -6.36 -15.30
N VAL A 12 2.95 -5.43 -14.36
CA VAL A 12 1.71 -4.73 -14.00
C VAL A 12 1.52 -3.49 -14.87
N ASP A 13 0.37 -3.39 -15.53
CA ASP A 13 0.02 -2.18 -16.31
C ASP A 13 -0.40 -1.05 -15.37
N TRP A 14 0.32 0.07 -15.42
CA TRP A 14 0.04 1.24 -14.60
C TRP A 14 -1.32 1.86 -14.92
N GLN A 15 -1.70 1.93 -16.21
CA GLN A 15 -2.99 2.48 -16.60
C GLN A 15 -4.13 1.66 -15.99
N ARG A 16 -3.98 0.32 -16.00
CA ARG A 16 -4.95 -0.57 -15.38
C ARG A 16 -5.07 -0.36 -13.87
N VAL A 17 -3.96 -0.13 -13.16
CA VAL A 17 -3.98 0.20 -11.71
C VAL A 17 -4.74 1.50 -11.46
N GLN A 18 -4.61 2.50 -12.33
CA GLN A 18 -5.35 3.75 -12.23
C GLN A 18 -6.86 3.53 -12.45
N GLU A 19 -7.24 2.72 -13.44
CA GLU A 19 -8.64 2.36 -13.69
C GLU A 19 -9.28 1.64 -12.50
N ILE A 20 -8.58 0.67 -11.90
CA ILE A 20 -9.02 -0.04 -10.70
C ILE A 20 -9.25 0.93 -9.53
N THR A 21 -8.37 1.92 -9.38
CA THR A 21 -8.42 2.90 -8.30
C THR A 21 -9.56 3.92 -8.50
N GLY A 22 -9.88 4.26 -9.75
CA GLY A 22 -10.80 5.34 -10.08
C GLY A 22 -10.31 6.69 -9.54
N SER A 23 -11.18 7.41 -8.83
CA SER A 23 -10.88 8.73 -8.23
C SER A 23 -10.29 8.66 -6.82
N SER A 24 -9.99 7.47 -6.31
CA SER A 24 -9.48 7.27 -4.95
C SER A 24 -7.94 7.31 -4.88
N THR A 25 -7.38 7.13 -3.68
CA THR A 25 -5.92 7.09 -3.50
C THR A 25 -5.37 5.72 -3.88
N ILE A 26 -4.34 5.69 -4.73
CA ILE A 26 -3.68 4.44 -5.14
C ILE A 26 -2.97 3.80 -3.94
N GLY A 27 -3.28 2.53 -3.67
CA GLY A 27 -2.65 1.73 -2.63
C GLY A 27 -2.19 0.37 -3.14
N ARG A 28 -1.41 -0.32 -2.29
CA ARG A 28 -0.96 -1.70 -2.55
C ARG A 28 -2.07 -2.67 -2.95
N PRO A 29 -3.30 -2.60 -2.38
CA PRO A 29 -4.39 -3.48 -2.82
C PRO A 29 -4.74 -3.34 -4.30
N HIS A 30 -4.65 -2.14 -4.89
CA HIS A 30 -4.96 -1.96 -6.32
C HIS A 30 -3.91 -2.61 -7.22
N ILE A 31 -2.64 -2.59 -6.79
CA ILE A 31 -1.56 -3.31 -7.47
C ILE A 31 -1.75 -4.83 -7.33
N ALA A 32 -2.10 -5.31 -6.14
CA ALA A 32 -2.41 -6.73 -5.91
C ALA A 32 -3.57 -7.21 -6.79
N GLN A 33 -4.62 -6.40 -6.95
CA GLN A 33 -5.72 -6.70 -7.85
C GLN A 33 -5.25 -6.79 -9.31
N ALA A 34 -4.44 -5.84 -9.78
CA ALA A 34 -3.89 -5.89 -11.14
C ALA A 34 -2.96 -7.10 -11.36
N MET A 35 -2.27 -7.58 -10.31
CA MET A 35 -1.48 -8.82 -10.37
C MET A 35 -2.38 -10.05 -10.47
N MET A 36 -3.49 -10.10 -9.72
CA MET A 36 -4.47 -11.18 -9.79
C MET A 36 -5.17 -11.25 -11.15
N GLU A 37 -5.55 -10.09 -11.74
CA GLU A 37 -6.18 -10.04 -13.07
C GLU A 37 -5.28 -10.59 -14.19
N LYS A 38 -3.96 -10.66 -13.95
CA LYS A 38 -2.96 -11.21 -14.88
C LYS A 38 -2.43 -12.58 -14.45
N ASP A 39 -3.08 -13.24 -13.49
CA ASP A 39 -2.73 -14.56 -12.97
C ASP A 39 -1.30 -14.66 -12.39
N TYR A 40 -0.67 -13.54 -12.01
CA TYR A 40 0.65 -13.55 -11.36
C TYR A 40 0.60 -14.07 -9.92
N VAL A 41 -0.57 -13.99 -9.29
CA VAL A 41 -0.86 -14.45 -7.93
C VAL A 41 -2.31 -14.92 -7.85
N ALA A 42 -2.58 -15.94 -7.06
CA ALA A 42 -3.92 -16.52 -6.87
C ALA A 42 -4.74 -15.79 -5.78
N SER A 43 -4.11 -14.95 -4.95
CA SER A 43 -4.80 -14.21 -3.90
C SER A 43 -4.10 -12.91 -3.50
N PHE A 44 -4.85 -11.99 -2.88
CA PHE A 44 -4.27 -10.81 -2.22
C PHE A 44 -3.22 -11.21 -1.18
N LYS A 45 -3.49 -12.26 -0.39
CA LYS A 45 -2.56 -12.75 0.62
C LYS A 45 -1.22 -13.10 0.01
N GLU A 46 -1.23 -13.87 -1.09
CA GLU A 46 -0.01 -14.22 -1.83
C GLU A 46 0.70 -12.98 -2.39
N ALA A 47 -0.03 -12.01 -2.95
CA ALA A 47 0.56 -10.75 -3.41
C ALA A 47 1.34 -10.04 -2.30
N PHE A 48 0.78 -9.96 -1.09
CA PHE A 48 1.45 -9.34 0.06
C PHE A 48 2.57 -10.21 0.64
N ASP A 49 2.37 -11.52 0.73
CA ASP A 49 3.34 -12.45 1.30
C ASP A 49 4.56 -12.64 0.40
N GLU A 50 4.43 -12.53 -0.92
CA GLU A 50 5.54 -12.75 -1.87
C GLU A 50 6.16 -11.43 -2.35
N TYR A 51 5.37 -10.39 -2.63
CA TYR A 51 5.86 -9.20 -3.37
C TYR A 51 5.69 -7.86 -2.64
N LEU A 52 4.50 -7.59 -2.09
CA LEU A 52 4.06 -6.22 -1.74
C LEU A 52 4.16 -5.90 -0.23
N GLY A 53 4.32 -6.93 0.60
CA GLY A 53 4.43 -6.83 2.05
C GLY A 53 5.65 -6.05 2.51
N HIS A 54 5.72 -5.75 3.82
CA HIS A 54 6.90 -5.09 4.38
C HIS A 54 8.13 -6.00 4.24
N GLY A 55 9.24 -5.44 3.76
CA GLY A 55 10.48 -6.19 3.51
C GLY A 55 10.45 -7.10 2.28
N LYS A 56 9.38 -7.09 1.49
CA LYS A 56 9.25 -7.92 0.27
C LYS A 56 9.88 -7.25 -0.96
N PRO A 57 10.19 -8.00 -2.03
CA PRO A 57 11.00 -7.52 -3.16
C PRO A 57 10.47 -6.25 -3.82
N ALA A 58 9.15 -6.13 -4.01
CA ALA A 58 8.53 -4.95 -4.61
C ALA A 58 8.17 -3.85 -3.60
N HIS A 59 8.43 -4.06 -2.31
CA HIS A 59 8.22 -3.05 -1.29
C HIS A 59 9.06 -1.80 -1.56
N VAL A 60 8.41 -0.65 -1.45
CA VAL A 60 9.06 0.65 -1.50
C VAL A 60 8.62 1.39 -0.25
N GLU A 61 9.58 1.84 0.55
CA GLU A 61 9.27 2.64 1.72
C GLU A 61 8.67 3.99 1.30
N ARG A 62 7.67 4.39 2.05
CA ARG A 62 7.02 5.70 1.95
C ARG A 62 7.54 6.55 3.12
N GLU A 63 7.81 7.82 2.85
CA GLU A 63 7.99 8.80 3.91
C GLU A 63 6.73 8.88 4.78
N LYS A 64 6.91 8.69 6.08
CA LYS A 64 5.84 8.74 7.07
C LYS A 64 5.97 10.02 7.87
N MET A 65 4.84 10.65 8.13
CA MET A 65 4.72 11.70 9.15
C MET A 65 4.89 11.07 10.54
N LEU A 66 5.52 11.78 11.46
CA LEU A 66 5.62 11.32 12.85
C LEU A 66 4.24 11.33 13.51
N PRO A 67 3.93 10.36 14.41
CA PRO A 67 2.65 10.36 15.13
C PRO A 67 2.35 11.69 15.83
N ALA A 68 3.36 12.33 16.41
CA ALA A 68 3.21 13.63 17.09
C ALA A 68 2.78 14.75 16.13
N GLU A 69 3.32 14.78 14.90
CA GLU A 69 2.94 15.75 13.87
C GLU A 69 1.49 15.54 13.41
N ALA A 70 1.08 14.28 13.23
CA ALA A 70 -0.29 13.94 12.87
C ALA A 70 -1.29 14.38 13.94
N VAL A 71 -0.98 14.13 15.23
CA VAL A 71 -1.81 14.58 16.36
C VAL A 71 -1.91 16.10 16.38
N ALA A 72 -0.81 16.82 16.20
CA ALA A 72 -0.80 18.28 16.19
C ALA A 72 -1.70 18.87 15.08
N ILE A 73 -1.70 18.27 13.89
CA ILE A 73 -2.56 18.69 12.77
C ILE A 73 -4.03 18.45 13.09
N ILE A 74 -4.38 17.27 13.62
CA ILE A 74 -5.77 16.92 13.95
C ILE A 74 -6.33 17.87 15.00
N VAL A 75 -5.57 18.11 16.09
CA VAL A 75 -5.99 19.01 17.17
C VAL A 75 -6.12 20.46 16.68
N LYS A 76 -5.18 20.92 15.84
CA LYS A 76 -5.25 22.27 15.24
C LYS A 76 -6.50 22.45 14.36
N ALA A 77 -6.99 21.39 13.74
CA ALA A 77 -8.23 21.38 12.98
C ALA A 77 -9.49 21.26 13.87
N GLY A 78 -9.35 21.19 15.20
CA GLY A 78 -10.45 21.00 16.15
C GLY A 78 -10.93 19.55 16.29
N GLY A 79 -10.17 18.58 15.77
CA GLY A 79 -10.49 17.16 15.83
C GLY A 79 -9.94 16.44 17.07
N LEU A 80 -10.43 15.22 17.28
CA LEU A 80 -9.91 14.29 18.29
C LEU A 80 -9.05 13.23 17.60
N ALA A 81 -7.76 13.17 17.97
CA ALA A 81 -6.85 12.15 17.45
C ALA A 81 -7.10 10.81 18.16
N VAL A 82 -7.25 9.73 17.38
CA VAL A 82 -7.43 8.36 17.88
C VAL A 82 -6.41 7.44 17.20
N LEU A 83 -5.71 6.63 18.00
CA LEU A 83 -4.80 5.62 17.47
C LEU A 83 -5.59 4.47 16.86
N ALA A 84 -5.48 4.30 15.55
CA ALA A 84 -6.09 3.17 14.86
C ALA A 84 -5.35 1.87 15.19
N HIS A 85 -6.11 0.81 15.46
CA HIS A 85 -5.62 -0.57 15.65
C HIS A 85 -4.47 -0.68 16.69
N PRO A 86 -4.70 -0.29 17.95
CA PRO A 86 -3.62 -0.17 18.95
C PRO A 86 -2.87 -1.47 19.22
N LEU A 87 -3.51 -2.64 19.03
CA LEU A 87 -2.90 -3.95 19.27
C LEU A 87 -1.87 -4.37 18.20
N THR A 88 -1.73 -3.61 17.12
CA THR A 88 -0.74 -3.89 16.05
C THR A 88 0.48 -2.98 16.12
N VAL A 89 0.59 -2.15 17.15
CA VAL A 89 1.70 -1.22 17.35
C VAL A 89 2.74 -1.90 18.25
N ASN A 90 3.98 -1.95 17.77
CA ASN A 90 5.11 -2.39 18.58
C ASN A 90 5.64 -1.22 19.43
N GLU A 91 6.26 -1.51 20.58
CA GLU A 91 6.94 -0.51 21.43
C GLU A 91 8.04 0.27 20.69
#